data_AF-R7P9A4-F1
#
_entry.id   AF-R7P9A4-F1
#
_cell.length_a   1.000
_cell.length_b   1.000
_cell.length_c   1.000
_cell.angle_alpha   90.00
_cell.angle_beta   90.00
_cell.angle_gamma   90.00
#
_symmetry.space_group_name_H-M   'P 1'
#
loop_
_entity.id
_entity.type
_entity.pdbx_description
1 polymer ?
#
loop_
_entity_poly.entity_id
_entity_poly.type
_entity_poly.pdbx_seq_one_letter_code
_entity_poly.pdbx_strand_id
1 'polypeptide(L)'
;MKTNMQMLRNLIREEEENLDLVRFSSQEYLFNKVNEELSGKITILVDNTEKMLEKLKETEDLTNRINYLKRTLFEKENELRLEDGRTVKQASVENKYNLKLKYYYEALLRKENKKIRMTDSKSAYFLEYKLNIDRNEIKDKLKNISEEIKNTTNEIIRLNGKIFEIDLP
;
A
#
# COMPACT_ATOMS: atom_id res chain seq x y z
N MET A 1 -8.08 -23.73 -1.35
CA MET A 1 -8.66 -22.79 -0.37
C MET A 1 -9.60 -21.81 -1.09
N LYS A 2 -10.83 -21.63 -0.58
CA LYS A 2 -11.74 -20.58 -1.07
C LYS A 2 -11.38 -19.23 -0.45
N THR A 3 -11.24 -18.20 -1.26
CA THR A 3 -10.84 -16.86 -0.84
C THR A 3 -11.44 -15.79 -1.76
N ASN A 4 -11.17 -14.52 -1.49
CA ASN A 4 -11.40 -13.39 -2.40
C ASN A 4 -10.19 -12.44 -2.35
N MET A 5 -10.15 -11.40 -3.18
CA MET A 5 -8.96 -10.54 -3.25
C MET A 5 -8.69 -9.79 -1.93
N GLN A 6 -9.74 -9.45 -1.18
CA GLN A 6 -9.58 -8.79 0.12
C GLN A 6 -8.99 -9.74 1.17
N MET A 7 -9.53 -10.96 1.25
CA MET A 7 -9.03 -11.99 2.16
C MET A 7 -7.59 -12.41 1.79
N LEU A 8 -7.28 -12.52 0.50
CA LEU A 8 -5.94 -12.83 0.02
C LEU A 8 -4.93 -11.75 0.41
N ARG A 9 -5.29 -10.47 0.32
CA ARG A 9 -4.44 -9.36 0.80
C ARG A 9 -4.20 -9.42 2.31
N ASN A 10 -5.23 -9.73 3.09
CA ASN A 10 -5.09 -9.88 4.54
C ASN A 10 -4.16 -11.05 4.89
N LEU A 11 -4.34 -12.20 4.23
CA LEU A 11 -3.47 -13.35 4.40
C LEU A 11 -2.02 -13.01 4.04
N ILE A 12 -1.77 -12.34 2.91
CA ILE A 12 -0.41 -11.91 2.54
C ILE A 12 0.21 -11.07 3.66
N ARG A 13 -0.54 -10.11 4.23
CA ARG A 13 -0.04 -9.27 5.32
C ARG A 13 0.29 -10.09 6.57
N GLU A 14 -0.58 -11.02 6.96
CA GLU A 14 -0.34 -11.92 8.09
C GLU A 14 0.92 -12.79 7.88
N GLU A 15 1.10 -13.33 6.68
CA GLU A 15 2.30 -14.11 6.34
C GLU A 15 3.57 -13.25 6.34
N GLU A 16 3.49 -11.99 5.87
CA GLU A 16 4.61 -11.03 5.94
C GLU A 16 4.99 -10.71 7.40
N GLU A 17 4.00 -10.47 8.26
CA GLU A 17 4.21 -10.27 9.69
C GLU A 17 4.85 -11.51 10.35
N ASN A 18 4.38 -12.72 10.00
CA ASN A 18 4.97 -13.97 10.48
C ASN A 18 6.41 -14.15 10.00
N LEU A 19 6.71 -13.83 8.74
CA LEU A 19 8.06 -13.89 8.20
C LEU A 19 9.02 -12.98 8.97
N ASP A 20 8.58 -11.77 9.30
CA ASP A 20 9.38 -10.83 10.09
C ASP A 20 9.63 -11.35 11.52
N LEU A 21 8.63 -11.97 12.15
CA LEU A 21 8.77 -12.59 13.48
C LEU A 21 9.74 -13.78 13.48
N VAL A 22 9.67 -14.65 12.47
CA VAL A 22 10.58 -15.80 12.32
C VAL A 22 12.01 -15.31 12.11
N ARG A 23 12.20 -14.32 11.24
CA ARG A 23 13.51 -13.70 11.01
C ARG A 23 14.08 -13.08 12.27
N PHE A 24 13.26 -12.35 13.03
CA PHE A 24 13.68 -11.74 14.28
C PHE A 24 14.07 -12.79 15.33
N SER A 25 13.23 -13.80 15.56
CA SER A 25 13.51 -14.85 16.55
C SER A 25 14.69 -15.75 16.15
N SER A 26 14.96 -15.93 14.86
CA SER A 26 16.13 -16.70 14.38
C SER A 26 17.46 -16.13 14.86
N GLN A 27 17.53 -14.83 15.19
CA GLN A 27 18.74 -14.18 15.66
C GLN A 27 19.27 -14.80 16.97
N GLU A 28 18.40 -15.42 17.78
CA GLU A 28 18.78 -16.10 19.02
C GLU A 28 19.67 -17.34 18.77
N TYR A 29 19.57 -17.95 17.59
CA TYR A 29 20.22 -19.21 17.25
C TYR A 29 21.45 -19.05 16.34
N LEU A 30 21.86 -17.82 16.03
CA LEU A 30 22.98 -17.54 15.12
C LEU A 30 24.32 -18.07 15.60
N PHE A 31 24.51 -18.12 16.92
CA PHE A 31 25.79 -18.47 17.52
C PHE A 31 25.66 -19.70 18.41
N ASN A 32 26.58 -20.63 18.24
CA ASN A 32 26.83 -21.68 19.23
C ASN A 32 27.61 -21.08 20.40
N LYS A 33 27.33 -21.56 21.61
CA LYS A 33 28.17 -21.22 22.77
C LYS A 33 29.30 -22.24 22.84
N VAL A 34 30.54 -21.79 22.74
CA VAL A 34 31.73 -22.66 22.78
C VAL A 34 32.72 -22.18 23.84
N ASN A 35 33.51 -23.11 24.36
CA ASN A 35 34.69 -22.82 25.17
C ASN A 35 35.93 -23.31 24.42
N GLU A 36 36.92 -22.44 24.26
CA GLU A 36 38.19 -22.77 23.63
C GLU A 36 39.31 -22.61 24.66
N GLU A 37 40.00 -23.71 24.94
CA GLU A 37 41.17 -23.71 25.82
C GLU A 37 42.38 -23.11 25.08
N LEU A 38 43.38 -22.60 25.82
CA LEU A 38 44.65 -22.11 25.25
C LEU A 38 45.41 -23.18 24.43
N SER A 39 45.06 -24.45 24.61
CA SER A 39 45.56 -25.59 23.83
C SER A 39 44.93 -25.70 22.42
N GLY A 40 43.92 -24.89 22.11
CA GLY A 40 43.11 -24.96 20.88
C GLY A 40 41.99 -25.99 20.95
N LYS A 41 41.78 -26.65 22.10
CA LYS A 41 40.68 -27.61 22.27
C LYS A 41 39.36 -26.85 22.42
N ILE A 42 38.43 -27.09 21.49
CA ILE A 42 37.09 -26.49 21.49
C ILE A 42 36.07 -27.47 22.08
N THR A 43 35.25 -26.99 23.01
CA THR A 43 34.09 -27.71 23.56
C THR A 43 32.82 -26.91 23.30
N ILE A 44 31.81 -27.52 22.68
CA ILE A 44 30.51 -26.89 22.43
C ILE A 44 29.68 -26.99 23.72
N LEU A 45 29.29 -25.83 24.26
CA LEU A 45 28.44 -25.70 25.45
C LEU A 45 26.95 -25.62 25.10
N VAL A 46 26.61 -24.97 23.98
CA VAL A 46 25.26 -24.92 23.42
C VAL A 46 25.36 -25.03 21.90
N ASP A 47 24.68 -26.01 21.33
CA ASP A 47 24.55 -26.20 19.90
C ASP A 47 23.16 -25.72 19.43
N ASN A 48 23.16 -24.68 18.60
CA ASN A 48 21.98 -24.07 18.01
C ASN A 48 21.81 -24.42 16.52
N THR A 49 22.67 -25.28 15.97
CA THR A 49 22.74 -25.57 14.52
C THR A 49 21.40 -26.08 13.97
N GLU A 50 20.78 -27.04 14.65
CA GLU A 50 19.50 -27.62 14.22
C GLU A 50 18.36 -26.61 14.29
N LYS A 51 18.27 -25.84 15.38
CA LYS A 51 17.26 -24.78 15.55
C LYS A 51 17.40 -23.69 14.50
N MET A 52 18.63 -23.31 14.17
CA MET A 52 18.90 -22.33 13.12
C MET A 52 18.51 -22.87 11.74
N LEU A 53 18.78 -24.14 11.44
CA LEU A 53 18.34 -24.80 10.21
C LEU A 53 16.80 -24.85 10.11
N GLU A 54 16.11 -25.15 11.21
CA GLU A 54 14.65 -25.15 11.25
C GLU A 54 14.08 -23.75 10.97
N LYS A 55 14.62 -22.71 11.61
CA LYS A 55 14.22 -21.31 11.38
C LYS A 55 14.52 -20.83 9.96
N LEU A 56 15.63 -21.27 9.38
CA LEU A 56 15.97 -20.98 7.98
C LEU A 56 14.93 -21.59 7.04
N LYS A 57 14.59 -22.87 7.23
CA LYS A 57 13.59 -23.56 6.42
C LYS A 57 12.21 -22.89 6.54
N GLU A 58 11.79 -22.55 7.76
CA GLU A 58 10.54 -21.82 8.01
C GLU A 58 10.52 -20.47 7.27
N THR A 59 11.65 -19.75 7.25
CA THR A 59 11.80 -18.48 6.52
C THR A 59 11.67 -18.68 5.00
N GLU A 60 12.28 -19.73 4.45
CA GLU A 60 12.21 -20.06 3.02
C GLU A 60 10.79 -20.46 2.61
N ASP A 61 10.14 -21.33 3.39
CA ASP A 61 8.77 -21.78 3.15
C ASP A 61 7.78 -20.60 3.19
N LEU A 62 7.87 -19.73 4.20
CA LEU A 62 7.07 -18.50 4.28
C LEU A 62 7.32 -17.57 3.08
N THR A 63 8.59 -17.38 2.70
CA THR A 63 8.95 -16.52 1.56
C THR A 63 8.33 -17.05 0.26
N ASN A 64 8.42 -18.36 0.02
CA ASN A 64 7.84 -19.01 -1.17
C ASN A 64 6.31 -18.88 -1.18
N ARG A 65 5.67 -19.09 -0.04
CA ARG A 65 4.23 -18.94 0.12
C ARG A 65 3.77 -17.51 -0.15
N ILE A 66 4.44 -16.49 0.42
CA ILE A 66 4.12 -15.08 0.19
C ILE A 66 4.25 -14.73 -1.31
N ASN A 67 5.33 -15.17 -1.96
CA ASN A 67 5.55 -14.93 -3.39
C ASN A 67 4.44 -15.53 -4.24
N TYR A 68 4.04 -16.77 -3.93
CA TYR A 68 2.91 -17.42 -4.60
C TYR A 68 1.61 -16.62 -4.42
N LEU A 69 1.26 -16.26 -3.18
CA LEU A 69 0.03 -15.52 -2.89
C LEU A 69 0.01 -14.15 -3.60
N LYS A 70 1.13 -13.43 -3.61
CA LYS A 70 1.26 -12.14 -4.31
C LYS A 70 1.12 -12.28 -5.81
N ARG A 71 1.69 -13.32 -6.43
CA ARG A 71 1.54 -13.60 -7.86
C ARG A 71 0.07 -13.89 -8.18
N THR A 72 -0.58 -14.76 -7.42
CA THR A 72 -1.99 -15.09 -7.61
C THR A 72 -2.89 -13.86 -7.46
N LEU A 73 -2.63 -13.01 -6.46
CA LEU A 73 -3.35 -11.74 -6.32
C LEU A 73 -3.16 -10.85 -7.55
N PHE A 74 -1.93 -10.70 -8.03
CA PHE A 74 -1.63 -9.88 -9.21
C PHE A 74 -2.33 -10.39 -10.47
N GLU A 75 -2.33 -11.70 -10.71
CA GLU A 75 -3.03 -12.31 -11.83
C GLU A 75 -4.53 -12.03 -11.75
N LYS A 76 -5.15 -12.23 -10.58
CA LYS A 76 -6.58 -11.96 -10.37
C LYS A 76 -6.96 -10.49 -10.54
N GLU A 77 -6.11 -9.57 -10.09
CA GLU A 77 -6.30 -8.13 -10.30
C GLU A 77 -6.27 -7.72 -11.78
N ASN A 78 -5.57 -8.49 -12.63
CA ASN A 78 -5.48 -8.25 -14.08
C ASN A 78 -6.51 -9.06 -14.89
N GLU A 79 -7.06 -10.12 -14.32
CA GLU A 79 -8.12 -10.93 -14.94
C GLU A 79 -9.48 -10.25 -14.82
N LEU A 80 -9.82 -9.76 -13.62
CA LEU A 80 -11.13 -9.15 -13.35
C LEU A 80 -11.24 -7.78 -14.00
N ARG A 81 -12.38 -7.53 -14.67
CA ARG A 81 -12.67 -6.29 -15.39
C ARG A 81 -13.88 -5.58 -14.84
N LEU A 82 -13.79 -4.25 -14.89
CA LEU A 82 -14.91 -3.33 -14.70
C LEU A 82 -15.82 -3.35 -15.94
N GLU A 83 -17.02 -2.79 -15.81
CA GLU A 83 -18.02 -2.68 -16.87
C GLU A 83 -17.50 -1.89 -18.09
N ASP A 84 -16.59 -0.95 -17.87
CA ASP A 84 -15.91 -0.19 -18.93
C ASP A 84 -14.71 -0.91 -19.59
N GLY A 85 -14.41 -2.15 -19.15
CA GLY A 85 -13.38 -3.00 -19.72
C GLY A 85 -11.99 -2.87 -19.07
N ARG A 86 -11.75 -1.87 -18.21
CA ARG A 86 -10.48 -1.76 -17.45
C ARG A 86 -10.31 -2.93 -16.50
N THR A 87 -9.08 -3.38 -16.27
CA THR A 87 -8.82 -4.36 -15.19
C THR A 87 -8.97 -3.70 -13.83
N VAL A 88 -9.22 -4.50 -12.78
CA VAL A 88 -9.24 -3.99 -11.39
C VAL A 88 -7.92 -3.27 -11.06
N LYS A 89 -6.79 -3.80 -11.55
CA LYS A 89 -5.48 -3.15 -11.39
C LYS A 89 -5.43 -1.77 -12.03
N GLN A 90 -5.84 -1.66 -13.30
CA GLN A 90 -5.85 -0.39 -14.04
C GLN A 90 -6.77 0.63 -13.35
N ALA A 91 -8.01 0.24 -13.09
CA ALA A 91 -8.99 1.09 -12.42
C ALA A 91 -8.52 1.55 -11.03
N SER A 92 -7.87 0.68 -10.24
CA SER A 92 -7.32 1.05 -8.94
C SER A 92 -6.21 2.10 -9.05
N VAL A 93 -5.33 1.98 -10.03
CA VAL A 93 -4.24 2.94 -10.27
C VAL A 93 -4.80 4.29 -10.73
N GLU A 94 -5.70 4.29 -11.71
CA GLU A 94 -6.33 5.52 -12.22
C GLU A 94 -7.14 6.23 -11.13
N ASN A 95 -7.93 5.48 -10.37
CA ASN A 95 -8.75 6.04 -9.29
C ASN A 95 -7.91 6.71 -8.18
N LYS A 96 -6.68 6.21 -7.93
CA LYS A 96 -5.71 6.86 -7.04
C LYS A 96 -5.30 8.25 -7.54
N TYR A 97 -5.13 8.45 -8.85
CA TYR A 97 -4.81 9.75 -9.42
C TYR A 97 -6.04 10.65 -9.49
N ASN A 98 -7.22 10.11 -9.79
CA ASN A 98 -8.47 10.85 -9.72
C ASN A 98 -8.72 11.40 -8.30
N LEU A 99 -8.44 10.63 -7.25
CA LEU A 99 -8.49 11.12 -5.87
C LEU A 99 -7.54 12.30 -5.61
N LYS A 100 -6.32 12.27 -6.15
CA LYS A 100 -5.39 13.41 -6.05
C LYS A 100 -5.94 14.65 -6.76
N LEU A 101 -6.50 14.47 -7.95
CA LEU A 101 -7.10 15.55 -8.72
C LEU A 101 -8.33 16.14 -8.00
N LYS A 102 -9.17 15.29 -7.40
CA LYS A 102 -10.28 15.70 -6.53
C LYS A 102 -9.79 16.59 -5.38
N TYR A 103 -8.77 16.15 -4.64
CA TYR A 103 -8.18 16.94 -3.54
C TYR A 103 -7.58 18.27 -4.01
N TYR A 104 -7.03 18.29 -5.23
CA TYR A 104 -6.55 19.53 -5.82
C TYR A 104 -7.69 20.51 -6.10
N TYR A 105 -8.79 20.06 -6.71
CA TYR A 105 -9.98 20.90 -6.90
C TYR A 105 -10.55 21.44 -5.58
N GLU A 106 -10.66 20.59 -4.56
CA GLU A 106 -11.06 21.01 -3.22
C GLU A 106 -10.11 22.07 -2.64
N ALA A 107 -8.81 21.91 -2.84
CA ALA A 107 -7.80 22.89 -2.39
C ALA A 107 -7.92 24.23 -3.13
N LEU A 108 -8.21 24.23 -4.43
CA LEU A 108 -8.46 25.45 -5.20
C LEU A 108 -9.72 26.17 -4.71
N LEU A 109 -10.80 25.43 -4.45
CA LEU A 109 -12.05 26.00 -3.95
C LEU A 109 -11.94 26.61 -2.54
N ARG A 110 -10.91 26.26 -1.77
CA ARG A 110 -10.61 26.88 -0.47
C ARG A 110 -9.83 28.19 -0.58
N LYS A 111 -9.33 28.57 -1.76
CA LYS A 111 -8.62 29.84 -1.93
C LYS A 111 -9.61 31.00 -1.97
N GLU A 112 -9.15 32.16 -1.49
CA GLU A 112 -9.89 33.41 -1.50
C GLU A 112 -9.07 34.52 -2.15
N ASN A 113 -9.76 35.54 -2.65
CA ASN A 113 -9.11 36.78 -3.08
C ASN A 113 -8.41 37.41 -1.87
N LYS A 114 -7.27 38.05 -2.09
CA LYS A 114 -6.55 38.77 -1.03
C LYS A 114 -6.65 40.26 -1.27
N LYS A 115 -6.77 41.04 -0.19
CA LYS A 115 -6.80 42.51 -0.24
C LYS A 115 -5.84 43.04 0.80
N ILE A 116 -4.91 43.89 0.38
CA ILE A 116 -3.88 44.46 1.25
C ILE A 116 -3.97 45.98 1.12
N ARG A 117 -4.05 46.68 2.26
CA ARG A 117 -3.95 48.14 2.26
C ARG A 117 -2.49 48.53 2.09
N MET A 118 -2.21 49.38 1.12
CA MET A 118 -0.89 49.96 0.89
C MET A 118 -0.98 51.46 1.11
N THR A 119 0.07 52.02 1.71
CA THR A 119 0.24 53.46 1.83
C THR A 119 1.64 53.77 1.34
N ASP A 120 1.73 54.63 0.34
CA ASP A 120 2.99 55.21 -0.09
C ASP A 120 3.05 56.70 0.30
N SER A 121 4.15 57.37 -0.06
CA SER A 121 4.36 58.78 0.25
C SER A 121 3.30 59.74 -0.33
N LYS A 122 2.46 59.30 -1.29
CA LYS A 122 1.53 60.15 -2.04
C LYS A 122 0.07 59.73 -1.92
N SER A 123 -0.22 58.48 -1.58
CA SER A 123 -1.59 57.97 -1.52
C SER A 123 -1.72 56.68 -0.68
N ALA A 124 -2.95 56.41 -0.24
CA ALA A 124 -3.34 55.11 0.30
C ALA A 124 -4.30 54.43 -0.67
N TYR A 125 -4.05 53.15 -0.98
CA TYR A 125 -4.87 52.35 -1.88
C TYR A 125 -4.95 50.89 -1.41
N PHE A 126 -5.84 50.11 -2.02
CA PHE A 126 -5.89 48.67 -1.79
C PHE A 126 -5.29 47.93 -2.99
N LEU A 127 -4.31 47.06 -2.71
CA LEU A 127 -3.80 46.09 -3.65
C LEU A 127 -4.62 44.80 -3.53
N GLU A 128 -5.39 44.48 -4.56
CA GLU A 128 -6.24 43.29 -4.61
C GLU A 128 -5.61 42.20 -5.49
N TYR A 129 -5.50 40.99 -4.94
CA TYR A 129 -5.12 39.77 -5.66
C TYR A 129 -6.38 38.96 -5.89
N LYS A 130 -6.85 38.95 -7.13
CA LYS A 130 -8.02 38.17 -7.54
C LYS A 130 -7.58 36.79 -8.00
N LEU A 131 -8.32 35.77 -7.60
CA LEU A 131 -8.12 34.42 -8.11
C LEU A 131 -8.46 34.37 -9.59
N ASN A 132 -7.57 33.77 -10.38
CA ASN A 132 -7.79 33.54 -11.80
C ASN A 132 -8.41 32.16 -12.05
N ILE A 133 -9.54 31.90 -11.39
CA ILE A 133 -10.22 30.60 -11.42
C ILE A 133 -11.72 30.82 -11.47
N ASP A 134 -12.39 30.20 -12.43
CA ASP A 134 -13.86 30.08 -12.39
C ASP A 134 -14.26 29.04 -11.34
N ARG A 135 -14.83 29.51 -10.23
CA ARG A 135 -15.24 28.62 -9.13
C ARG A 135 -16.40 27.71 -9.52
N ASN A 136 -17.25 28.10 -10.46
CA ASN A 136 -18.35 27.26 -10.93
C ASN A 136 -17.79 26.11 -11.77
N GLU A 137 -16.87 26.42 -12.69
CA GLU A 137 -16.18 25.40 -13.49
C GLU A 137 -15.46 24.36 -12.60
N ILE A 138 -14.75 24.80 -11.55
CA ILE A 138 -14.08 23.87 -10.62
C ILE A 138 -15.09 23.04 -9.81
N LYS A 139 -16.23 23.61 -9.42
CA LYS A 139 -17.29 22.85 -8.73
C LYS A 139 -17.88 21.76 -9.62
N ASP A 140 -18.13 22.06 -10.89
CA ASP A 140 -18.65 21.09 -11.85
C ASP A 140 -17.65 19.97 -12.11
N LYS A 141 -16.37 20.32 -12.33
CA LYS A 141 -15.27 19.35 -12.43
C LYS A 141 -15.14 18.48 -11.18
N LEU A 142 -15.26 19.07 -9.99
CA LEU A 142 -15.21 18.34 -8.72
C LEU A 142 -16.39 17.38 -8.56
N LYS A 143 -17.59 17.78 -8.98
CA LYS A 143 -18.78 16.92 -8.94
C LYS A 143 -18.58 15.69 -9.84
N ASN A 144 -18.20 15.91 -11.09
CA ASN A 144 -18.01 14.84 -12.07
C ASN A 144 -16.95 13.82 -11.61
N ILE A 145 -15.76 14.31 -11.20
CA ILE A 145 -14.70 13.40 -10.75
C ILE A 145 -15.08 12.66 -9.46
N SER A 146 -15.86 13.28 -8.57
CA SER A 146 -16.32 12.62 -7.34
C SER A 146 -17.28 11.47 -7.64
N GLU A 147 -18.16 11.64 -8.63
CA GLU A 147 -19.07 10.60 -9.08
C GLU A 147 -18.33 9.46 -9.77
N GLU A 148 -17.37 9.77 -10.66
CA GLU A 148 -16.52 8.78 -11.32
C GLU A 148 -15.72 7.94 -10.29
N ILE A 149 -15.10 8.60 -9.30
CA ILE A 149 -14.38 7.93 -8.21
C ILE A 149 -15.33 7.00 -7.45
N LYS A 150 -16.53 7.47 -7.11
CA LYS A 150 -17.51 6.69 -6.35
C LYS A 150 -17.92 5.44 -7.12
N ASN A 151 -18.26 5.58 -8.39
CA ASN A 151 -18.69 4.48 -9.24
C ASN A 151 -17.58 3.44 -9.41
N THR A 152 -16.37 3.91 -9.75
CA THR A 152 -15.19 3.05 -9.89
C THR A 152 -14.86 2.31 -8.58
N THR A 153 -14.94 3.00 -7.44
CA THR A 153 -14.67 2.41 -6.11
C THR A 153 -15.67 1.32 -5.77
N ASN A 154 -16.97 1.57 -5.98
CA ASN A 154 -18.02 0.59 -5.72
C ASN A 154 -17.82 -0.68 -6.56
N GLU A 155 -17.46 -0.52 -7.83
CA GLU A 155 -17.23 -1.66 -8.70
C GLU A 155 -15.99 -2.46 -8.30
N ILE A 156 -14.88 -1.79 -7.97
CA ILE A 156 -13.69 -2.45 -7.44
C ILE A 156 -14.03 -3.25 -6.19
N ILE A 157 -14.80 -2.67 -5.24
CA ILE A 157 -15.21 -3.39 -4.01
C ILE A 157 -16.02 -4.65 -4.36
N ARG A 158 -16.98 -4.55 -5.29
CA ARG A 158 -17.77 -5.69 -5.76
C ARG A 158 -16.89 -6.79 -6.35
N LEU A 159 -15.94 -6.42 -7.22
CA LEU A 159 -15.03 -7.36 -7.86
C LEU A 159 -14.06 -7.99 -6.86
N ASN A 160 -13.55 -7.22 -5.89
CA ASN A 160 -12.70 -7.72 -4.82
C ASN A 160 -13.39 -8.77 -3.94
N GLY A 161 -14.72 -8.70 -3.81
CA GLY A 161 -15.53 -9.64 -3.06
C GLY A 161 -15.83 -10.97 -3.77
N LYS A 162 -15.51 -11.10 -5.06
CA LYS A 162 -15.75 -12.35 -5.80
C LYS A 162 -14.87 -13.49 -5.25
N ILE A 163 -15.52 -14.60 -4.91
CA ILE A 163 -14.85 -15.77 -4.37
C ILE A 163 -14.19 -16.56 -5.51
N PHE A 164 -12.95 -17.01 -5.28
CA PHE A 164 -12.21 -17.92 -6.13
C PHE A 164 -11.43 -18.93 -5.30
N GLU A 165 -10.94 -19.98 -5.95
CA GLU A 165 -10.14 -21.03 -5.34
C GLU A 165 -8.66 -20.85 -5.67
N ILE A 166 -7.80 -21.07 -4.67
CA ILE A 166 -6.35 -21.12 -4.85
C ILE A 166 -5.80 -22.38 -4.18
N ASP A 167 -4.80 -23.00 -4.77
CA ASP A 167 -4.07 -24.09 -4.13
C ASP A 167 -2.93 -23.50 -3.30
N LEU A 168 -2.89 -23.80 -2.00
CA LEU A 168 -1.80 -23.35 -1.16
C LEU A 168 -0.61 -24.29 -1.36
N PRO A 169 0.61 -23.76 -1.61
CA PRO A 169 1.83 -24.56 -1.61
C PRO A 169 2.20 -25.02 -0.20
#